data_AF-A0A0K2Y6B6-F1
#
_entry.id   AF-A0A0K2Y6B6-F1
#
_cell.length_a   1.000
_cell.length_b   1.000
_cell.length_c   1.000
_cell.angle_alpha   90.00
_cell.angle_beta   90.00
_cell.angle_gamma   90.00
#
_symmetry.space_group_name_H-M   'P 1'
#
loop_
_entity.id
_entity.type
_entity.pdbx_description
1 polymer ?
#
loop_
_entity_poly.entity_id
_entity_poly.type
_entity_poly.pdbx_seq_one_letter_code
_entity_poly.pdbx_strand_id
1 'polypeptide(L)'
;MFTFRYRKELSKKEINESLQKINRELGQTLFVQSAKIIPDGGLIEVRDDYGIWRVVVVSEAKFQGKDIENIKAGVKVGKHSNQDLMVAGNAIERAHKNIKELANFMLFESHFPYILFLEGSNFLTHNIEVQRPNGETYELHYDNGALNRLDRLTAANYGMKINTNLCKNRFIFCNNQTIMLQAVSIYTQGDGEHWRDNEMVAIMLDIAKTSLQMLGKDLFKQLTYKNQ
;
A
#
# COMPACT_ATOMS: atom_id res chain seq x y z
N MET A 1 -23.99 -1.76 -16.86
CA MET A 1 -23.72 -1.83 -15.39
C MET A 1 -22.35 -2.45 -15.23
N PHE A 2 -21.44 -1.83 -14.49
CA PHE A 2 -20.09 -2.37 -14.33
C PHE A 2 -20.11 -3.69 -13.56
N THR A 3 -19.28 -4.62 -14.01
CA THR A 3 -19.05 -5.88 -13.31
C THR A 3 -17.74 -5.78 -12.56
N PHE A 4 -17.80 -5.99 -11.24
CA PHE A 4 -16.63 -6.02 -10.38
C PHE A 4 -16.36 -7.45 -9.89
N ARG A 5 -15.11 -7.76 -9.61
CA ARG A 5 -14.74 -8.99 -8.88
C ARG A 5 -13.69 -8.69 -7.83
N TYR A 6 -13.68 -9.53 -6.81
CA TYR A 6 -12.65 -9.56 -5.78
C TYR A 6 -11.77 -10.80 -5.96
N ARG A 7 -10.46 -10.64 -5.75
CA ARG A 7 -9.47 -11.72 -5.76
C ARG A 7 -8.57 -11.59 -4.54
N LYS A 8 -8.23 -12.73 -3.93
CA LYS A 8 -7.27 -12.79 -2.81
C LYS A 8 -5.82 -12.86 -3.28
N GLU A 9 -5.59 -13.36 -4.49
CA GLU A 9 -4.25 -13.70 -4.96
C GLU A 9 -4.05 -13.37 -6.43
N LEU A 10 -2.78 -13.11 -6.76
CA LEU A 10 -2.28 -12.92 -8.11
C LEU A 10 -1.09 -13.86 -8.33
N SER A 11 -1.19 -14.74 -9.32
CA SER A 11 -0.11 -15.68 -9.61
C SER A 11 1.08 -14.99 -10.29
N LYS A 12 2.30 -15.48 -10.06
CA LYS A 12 3.50 -14.98 -10.74
C LYS A 12 3.43 -15.20 -12.25
N LYS A 13 2.74 -16.25 -12.69
CA LYS A 13 2.47 -16.53 -14.10
C LYS A 13 1.66 -15.41 -14.76
N GLU A 14 0.57 -14.95 -14.13
CA GLU A 14 -0.23 -13.82 -14.64
C GLU A 14 0.60 -12.52 -14.75
N ILE A 15 1.49 -12.26 -13.78
CA ILE A 15 2.40 -11.11 -13.80
C ILE A 15 3.32 -11.20 -15.02
N ASN A 16 3.94 -12.36 -15.22
CA ASN A 16 4.84 -12.61 -16.34
C ASN A 16 4.11 -12.49 -17.69
N GLU A 17 2.93 -13.07 -17.83
CA GLU A 17 2.09 -12.96 -19.03
C GLU A 17 1.69 -11.50 -19.31
N SER A 18 1.45 -10.69 -18.28
CA SER A 18 1.19 -9.25 -18.43
C SER A 18 2.42 -8.52 -18.97
N LEU A 19 3.60 -8.78 -18.39
CA LEU A 19 4.87 -8.19 -18.83
C LEU A 19 5.23 -8.57 -20.28
N GLN A 20 4.98 -9.82 -20.67
CA GLN A 20 5.25 -10.32 -22.02
C GLN A 20 4.41 -9.65 -23.11
N LYS A 21 3.23 -9.11 -22.76
CA LYS A 21 2.42 -8.29 -23.68
C LYS A 21 3.06 -6.95 -23.99
N ILE A 22 3.92 -6.45 -23.09
CA ILE A 22 4.65 -5.18 -23.25
C ILE A 22 5.94 -5.41 -24.02
N ASN A 23 6.73 -6.40 -23.62
CA ASN A 23 7.98 -6.76 -24.28
C ASN A 23 8.29 -8.25 -24.08
N ARG A 24 8.66 -8.94 -25.17
CA ARG A 24 8.95 -10.38 -25.20
C ARG A 24 10.11 -10.81 -24.31
N GLU A 25 11.00 -9.91 -23.92
CA GLU A 25 12.14 -10.19 -23.02
C GLU A 25 11.77 -10.11 -21.54
N LEU A 26 10.59 -9.58 -21.19
CA LEU A 26 10.14 -9.45 -19.80
C LEU A 26 9.35 -10.69 -19.35
N GLY A 27 9.28 -10.94 -18.03
CA GLY A 27 8.48 -12.02 -17.47
C GLY A 27 8.96 -13.45 -17.82
N GLN A 28 10.25 -13.64 -18.11
CA GLN A 28 10.77 -14.92 -18.63
C GLN A 28 11.01 -15.99 -17.55
N THR A 29 11.09 -15.60 -16.27
CA THR A 29 11.52 -16.49 -15.20
C THR A 29 10.36 -16.92 -14.30
N LEU A 30 10.21 -18.23 -14.12
CA LEU A 30 9.27 -18.84 -13.18
C LEU A 30 9.82 -20.17 -12.68
N PHE A 31 10.49 -20.17 -11.52
CA PHE A 31 11.09 -21.36 -10.93
C PHE A 31 10.06 -22.25 -10.21
N VAL A 32 9.05 -21.63 -9.59
CA VAL A 32 7.98 -22.33 -8.86
C VAL A 32 6.65 -22.01 -9.52
N GLN A 33 6.01 -23.01 -10.14
CA GLN A 33 4.80 -22.82 -10.94
C GLN A 33 3.60 -22.31 -10.12
N SER A 34 3.55 -22.65 -8.83
CA SER A 34 2.51 -22.21 -7.90
C SER A 34 2.80 -20.86 -7.22
N ALA A 35 3.90 -20.18 -7.60
CA ALA A 35 4.28 -18.91 -7.01
C ALA A 35 3.18 -17.86 -7.21
N LYS A 36 2.85 -17.15 -6.13
CA LYS A 36 1.83 -16.12 -6.09
C LYS A 36 2.13 -15.09 -5.01
N ILE A 37 1.49 -13.93 -5.14
CA ILE A 37 1.41 -12.93 -4.08
C ILE A 37 -0.03 -12.91 -3.53
N ILE A 38 -0.13 -12.60 -2.25
CA ILE A 38 -1.39 -12.51 -1.52
C ILE A 38 -1.35 -11.18 -0.75
N PRO A 39 -1.86 -10.09 -1.32
CA PRO A 39 -2.11 -8.86 -0.57
C PRO A 39 -3.20 -9.10 0.47
N ASP A 40 -3.00 -8.70 1.72
CA ASP A 40 -3.91 -9.03 2.82
C ASP A 40 -5.35 -8.52 2.57
N GLY A 41 -5.49 -7.32 2.00
CA GLY A 41 -6.77 -6.75 1.60
C GLY A 41 -7.26 -7.19 0.20
N GLY A 42 -6.49 -8.02 -0.50
CA GLY A 42 -6.79 -8.52 -1.83
C GLY A 42 -6.77 -7.46 -2.94
N LEU A 43 -7.35 -7.83 -4.08
CA LEU A 43 -7.46 -7.03 -5.29
C LEU A 43 -8.93 -6.94 -5.71
N ILE A 44 -9.36 -5.76 -6.13
CA ILE A 44 -10.66 -5.53 -6.76
C ILE A 44 -10.41 -5.12 -8.20
N GLU A 45 -11.14 -5.72 -9.13
CA GLU A 45 -11.07 -5.44 -10.56
C GLU A 45 -12.44 -5.08 -11.12
N VAL A 46 -12.44 -4.29 -12.18
CA VAL A 46 -13.60 -4.00 -13.04
C VAL A 46 -13.39 -4.65 -14.40
N ARG A 47 -14.45 -5.18 -15.01
CA ARG A 47 -14.39 -5.67 -16.39
C ARG A 47 -14.61 -4.52 -17.37
N ASP A 48 -13.67 -4.29 -18.27
CA ASP A 48 -13.74 -3.23 -19.26
C ASP A 48 -14.58 -3.62 -20.50
N ASP A 49 -14.76 -2.68 -21.42
CA ASP A 49 -15.56 -2.83 -22.63
C ASP A 49 -15.02 -3.89 -23.61
N TYR A 50 -13.76 -4.31 -23.43
CA TYR A 50 -13.09 -5.36 -24.20
C TYR A 50 -13.13 -6.71 -23.47
N GLY A 51 -13.80 -6.76 -22.33
CA GLY A 51 -13.92 -7.96 -21.50
C GLY A 51 -12.67 -8.25 -20.66
N ILE A 52 -11.71 -7.32 -20.59
CA ILE A 52 -10.47 -7.44 -19.82
C ILE A 52 -10.73 -6.99 -18.38
N TRP A 53 -10.17 -7.70 -17.40
CA TRP A 53 -10.23 -7.31 -16.01
C TRP A 53 -9.12 -6.31 -15.69
N ARG A 54 -9.51 -5.15 -15.15
CA ARG A 54 -8.63 -4.02 -14.84
C ARG A 54 -8.64 -3.78 -13.34
N VAL A 55 -7.47 -3.74 -12.71
CA VAL A 55 -7.35 -3.56 -11.26
C VAL A 55 -7.76 -2.13 -10.89
N VAL A 56 -8.65 -2.00 -9.90
CA VAL A 56 -9.14 -0.70 -9.40
C VAL A 56 -8.72 -0.40 -7.96
N VAL A 57 -8.45 -1.43 -7.15
CA VAL A 57 -7.92 -1.30 -5.78
C VAL A 57 -7.08 -2.51 -5.44
N VAL A 58 -5.93 -2.28 -4.80
CA VAL A 58 -5.17 -3.29 -4.05
C VAL A 58 -4.84 -2.70 -2.70
N SER A 59 -5.06 -3.45 -1.62
CA SER A 59 -4.77 -2.96 -0.27
C SER A 59 -3.98 -3.96 0.56
N GLU A 60 -3.06 -3.44 1.38
CA GLU A 60 -2.38 -4.17 2.44
C GLU A 60 -2.37 -3.34 3.71
N ALA A 61 -2.53 -4.01 4.85
CA ALA A 61 -2.37 -3.41 6.17
C ALA A 61 -1.15 -4.03 6.86
N LYS A 62 -0.30 -3.19 7.46
CA LYS A 62 0.88 -3.63 8.20
C LYS A 62 0.90 -2.97 9.58
N PHE A 63 0.96 -3.82 10.59
CA PHE A 63 1.16 -3.42 11.98
C PHE A 63 2.62 -3.61 12.38
N GLN A 64 3.25 -2.59 12.97
CA GLN A 64 4.58 -2.73 13.56
C GLN A 64 4.78 -1.77 14.74
N GLY A 65 5.36 -2.31 15.81
CA GLY A 65 5.60 -1.58 17.05
C GLY A 65 4.44 -1.75 18.02
N LYS A 66 4.76 -2.15 19.25
CA LYS A 66 3.80 -2.36 20.36
C LYS A 66 4.12 -1.47 21.57
N ASP A 67 4.91 -0.43 21.34
CA ASP A 67 5.48 0.36 22.43
C ASP A 67 4.38 1.13 23.19
N ILE A 68 3.35 1.60 22.48
CA ILE A 68 2.19 2.27 23.08
C ILE A 68 1.46 1.32 24.03
N GLU A 69 1.15 0.10 23.59
CA GLU A 69 0.45 -0.90 24.42
C GLU A 69 1.30 -1.36 25.60
N ASN A 70 2.60 -1.54 25.39
CA ASN A 70 3.53 -1.91 26.46
C ASN A 70 3.62 -0.81 27.52
N ILE A 71 3.73 0.45 27.12
CA ILE A 71 3.78 1.60 28.05
C ILE A 71 2.45 1.74 28.80
N LYS A 72 1.31 1.67 28.10
CA LYS A 72 -0.04 1.69 28.71
C LYS A 72 -0.21 0.56 29.74
N ALA A 73 0.41 -0.60 29.51
CA ALA A 73 0.39 -1.73 30.42
C ALA A 73 1.48 -1.69 31.52
N GLY A 74 2.40 -0.72 31.50
CA GLY A 74 3.54 -0.64 32.42
C GLY A 74 4.60 -1.73 32.21
N VAL A 75 4.63 -2.36 31.03
CA VAL A 75 5.55 -3.45 30.69
C VAL A 75 6.87 -2.89 30.16
N LYS A 76 7.98 -3.27 30.80
CA LYS A 76 9.34 -2.99 30.32
C LYS A 76 9.79 -4.10 29.36
N VAL A 77 10.47 -3.70 28.29
CA VAL A 77 10.94 -4.57 27.20
C VAL A 77 12.47 -4.68 27.18
N GLY A 78 12.99 -5.37 26.16
CA GLY A 78 14.42 -5.64 25.98
C GLY A 78 14.89 -6.92 26.68
N LYS A 79 16.13 -7.35 26.39
CA LYS A 79 16.70 -8.61 26.89
C LYS A 79 16.68 -8.74 28.43
N HIS A 80 16.78 -7.60 29.11
CA HIS A 80 16.79 -7.51 30.57
C HIS A 80 15.51 -6.91 31.15
N SER A 81 14.44 -6.76 30.33
CA SER A 81 13.15 -6.19 30.75
C SER A 81 13.26 -4.88 31.51
N ASN A 82 14.12 -3.99 31.03
CA ASN A 82 14.47 -2.73 31.69
C ASN A 82 14.34 -1.50 30.76
N GLN A 83 13.93 -1.70 29.51
CA GLN A 83 13.77 -0.63 28.52
C GLN A 83 12.29 -0.28 28.35
N ASP A 84 12.00 0.97 28.02
CA ASP A 84 10.63 1.39 27.69
C ASP A 84 10.27 1.17 26.23
N LEU A 85 11.27 1.16 25.36
CA LEU A 85 11.09 1.03 23.91
C LEU A 85 11.81 -0.22 23.41
N MET A 86 11.16 -0.91 22.49
CA MET A 86 11.82 -1.94 21.71
C MET A 86 12.49 -1.27 20.50
N VAL A 87 13.75 -1.63 20.23
CA VAL A 87 14.38 -1.23 18.97
C VAL A 87 13.61 -1.85 17.82
N ALA A 88 13.02 -1.02 16.96
CA ALA A 88 12.15 -1.49 15.90
C ALA A 88 12.91 -2.32 14.87
N GLY A 89 12.31 -3.45 14.45
CA GLY A 89 12.86 -4.31 13.42
C GLY A 89 12.68 -3.76 11.99
N ASN A 90 13.09 -4.55 11.00
CA ASN A 90 13.05 -4.20 9.58
C ASN A 90 12.02 -5.02 8.78
N ALA A 91 11.09 -5.71 9.46
CA ALA A 91 10.15 -6.63 8.81
C ALA A 91 9.23 -5.93 7.79
N ILE A 92 8.98 -4.63 7.99
CA ILE A 92 8.15 -3.78 7.11
C ILE A 92 8.71 -3.64 5.69
N GLU A 93 10.03 -3.78 5.49
CA GLU A 93 10.67 -3.66 4.17
C GLU A 93 10.15 -4.71 3.17
N ARG A 94 9.58 -5.82 3.65
CA ARG A 94 8.95 -6.85 2.82
C ARG A 94 7.76 -6.35 2.01
N ALA A 95 7.13 -5.24 2.41
CA ALA A 95 6.03 -4.62 1.66
C ALA A 95 6.45 -4.26 0.21
N HIS A 96 7.71 -3.86 0.01
CA HIS A 96 8.25 -3.52 -1.31
C HIS A 96 8.15 -4.66 -2.32
N LYS A 97 8.18 -5.91 -1.87
CA LYS A 97 8.08 -7.06 -2.77
C LYS A 97 6.71 -7.08 -3.48
N ASN A 98 5.61 -7.02 -2.73
CA ASN A 98 4.27 -7.07 -3.32
C ASN A 98 3.98 -5.80 -4.14
N ILE A 99 4.47 -4.64 -3.69
CA ILE A 99 4.41 -3.37 -4.45
C ILE A 99 5.05 -3.53 -5.83
N LYS A 100 6.28 -4.05 -5.91
CA LYS A 100 6.99 -4.26 -7.18
C LYS A 100 6.28 -5.28 -8.08
N GLU A 101 5.75 -6.34 -7.51
CA GLU A 101 4.99 -7.35 -8.25
C GLU A 101 3.72 -6.77 -8.89
N LEU A 102 2.97 -5.94 -8.15
CA LEU A 102 1.81 -5.24 -8.69
C LEU A 102 2.19 -4.16 -9.71
N ALA A 103 3.26 -3.40 -9.46
CA ALA A 103 3.74 -2.39 -10.38
C ALA A 103 4.07 -3.00 -11.75
N ASN A 104 4.76 -4.16 -11.74
CA ASN A 104 5.04 -4.96 -12.93
C ASN A 104 3.76 -5.45 -13.62
N PHE A 105 2.80 -5.99 -12.86
CA PHE A 105 1.54 -6.47 -13.41
C PHE A 105 0.76 -5.37 -14.13
N MET A 106 0.79 -4.15 -13.56
CA MET A 106 0.09 -2.97 -14.05
C MET A 106 1.00 -2.02 -14.84
N LEU A 107 2.11 -2.49 -15.39
CA LEU A 107 3.10 -1.63 -16.06
C LEU A 107 2.54 -0.91 -17.31
N PHE A 108 1.49 -1.47 -17.94
CA PHE A 108 0.80 -0.85 -19.07
C PHE A 108 -0.31 0.13 -18.65
N GLU A 109 -0.59 0.25 -17.35
CA GLU A 109 -1.66 1.08 -16.81
C GLU A 109 -1.16 2.51 -16.50
N SER A 110 -2.06 3.48 -16.61
CA SER A 110 -1.79 4.89 -16.27
C SER A 110 -2.18 5.26 -14.83
N HIS A 111 -2.55 4.25 -14.04
CA HIS A 111 -2.88 4.36 -12.62
C HIS A 111 -2.25 3.20 -11.84
N PHE A 112 -2.01 3.43 -10.55
CA PHE A 112 -1.44 2.45 -9.63
C PHE A 112 -2.18 2.51 -8.28
N PRO A 113 -3.30 1.79 -8.13
CA PRO A 113 -4.20 1.90 -6.99
C PRO A 113 -3.77 1.01 -5.81
N TYR A 114 -2.48 1.08 -5.47
CA TYR A 114 -1.92 0.34 -4.35
C TYR A 114 -1.99 1.17 -3.08
N ILE A 115 -2.64 0.61 -2.05
CA ILE A 115 -2.84 1.24 -0.75
C ILE A 115 -2.07 0.46 0.30
N LEU A 116 -1.22 1.14 1.05
CA LEU A 116 -0.52 0.57 2.19
C LEU A 116 -0.97 1.30 3.45
N PHE A 117 -1.77 0.61 4.29
CA PHE A 117 -2.17 1.09 5.61
C PHE A 117 -1.14 0.68 6.65
N LEU A 118 -0.67 1.64 7.44
CA LEU A 118 0.31 1.47 8.50
C LEU A 118 -0.32 1.83 9.84
N GLU A 119 -0.06 1.01 10.85
CA GLU A 119 -0.47 1.26 12.24
C GLU A 119 0.58 0.73 13.23
N GLY A 120 0.57 1.32 14.43
CA GLY A 120 1.49 1.00 15.51
C GLY A 120 2.58 2.05 15.75
N SER A 121 3.28 1.90 16.87
CA SER A 121 4.24 2.89 17.40
C SER A 121 5.42 3.19 16.47
N ASN A 122 5.70 2.36 15.46
CA ASN A 122 6.80 2.58 14.54
C ASN A 122 6.44 3.52 13.37
N PHE A 123 5.20 3.99 13.28
CA PHE A 123 4.72 4.81 12.15
C PHE A 123 4.13 6.16 12.57
N LEU A 124 4.60 6.68 13.71
CA LEU A 124 4.21 7.99 14.22
C LEU A 124 4.60 9.12 13.26
N THR A 125 3.79 10.17 13.25
CA THR A 125 4.03 11.39 12.44
C THR A 125 4.09 12.67 13.27
N HIS A 126 3.78 12.56 14.56
CA HIS A 126 3.89 13.61 15.55
C HIS A 126 4.18 12.97 16.92
N ASN A 127 4.71 13.75 17.85
CA ASN A 127 4.93 13.29 19.22
C ASN A 127 3.60 12.91 19.87
N ILE A 128 3.61 11.86 20.67
CA ILE A 128 2.46 11.45 21.48
C ILE A 128 2.88 11.22 22.92
N GLU A 129 1.95 11.47 23.83
CA GLU A 129 2.10 11.19 25.25
C GLU A 129 1.31 9.94 25.63
N VAL A 130 1.95 9.00 26.30
CA VAL A 130 1.32 7.76 26.77
C VAL A 130 1.39 7.68 28.28
N GLN A 131 0.23 7.60 28.93
CA GLN A 131 0.14 7.46 30.38
C GLN A 131 0.35 6.01 30.80
N ARG A 132 1.18 5.81 31.83
CA ARG A 132 1.43 4.52 32.48
C ARG A 132 0.38 4.22 33.55
N PRO A 133 0.28 2.96 34.01
CA PRO A 133 -0.62 2.59 35.12
C PRO A 133 -0.34 3.33 36.43
N ASN A 134 0.91 3.76 36.66
CA ASN A 134 1.30 4.54 37.85
C ASN A 134 1.00 6.05 37.73
N GLY A 135 0.41 6.49 36.62
CA GLY A 135 0.06 7.89 36.36
C GLY A 135 1.16 8.71 35.69
N GLU A 136 2.39 8.19 35.59
CA GLU A 136 3.49 8.87 34.89
C GLU A 136 3.26 8.90 33.37
N THR A 137 3.62 9.99 32.72
CA THR A 137 3.56 10.12 31.27
C THR A 137 4.91 9.79 30.64
N TYR A 138 4.88 9.10 29.51
CA TYR A 138 6.05 8.88 28.66
C TYR A 138 5.82 9.51 27.29
N GLU A 139 6.71 10.40 26.88
CA GLU A 139 6.67 11.03 25.56
C GLU A 139 7.35 10.14 24.52
N LEU A 140 6.61 9.78 23.47
CA LEU A 140 7.13 9.08 22.30
C LEU A 140 7.45 10.10 21.20
N HIS A 141 8.73 10.26 20.92
CA HIS A 141 9.21 11.12 19.84
C HIS A 141 9.10 10.43 18.49
N TYR A 142 8.35 11.02 17.56
CA TYR A 142 8.14 10.42 16.23
C TYR A 142 9.41 10.38 15.39
N ASP A 143 10.37 11.29 15.61
CA ASP A 143 11.63 11.39 14.90
C ASP A 143 12.73 10.50 15.50
N ASN A 144 12.40 9.68 16.49
CA ASN A 144 13.33 8.73 17.08
C ASN A 144 13.64 7.58 16.12
N GLY A 145 14.87 7.53 15.60
CA GLY A 145 15.33 6.49 14.68
C GLY A 145 15.38 5.07 15.27
N ALA A 146 15.31 4.89 16.59
CA ALA A 146 15.12 3.57 17.20
C ALA A 146 13.68 3.04 17.03
N LEU A 147 12.72 3.94 16.86
CA LEU A 147 11.28 3.68 16.81
C LEU A 147 10.74 3.76 15.37
N ASN A 148 10.94 4.90 14.69
CA ASN A 148 10.25 5.20 13.44
C ASN A 148 10.80 4.40 12.26
N ARG A 149 9.91 3.85 11.43
CA ARG A 149 10.26 3.05 10.25
C ARG A 149 9.57 3.53 8.97
N LEU A 150 8.94 4.72 8.97
CA LEU A 150 8.30 5.30 7.79
C LEU A 150 9.28 5.47 6.61
N ASP A 151 10.51 5.91 6.87
CA ASP A 151 11.53 6.09 5.82
C ASP A 151 11.93 4.79 5.13
N ARG A 152 11.62 3.62 5.71
CA ARG A 152 11.80 2.33 5.04
C ARG A 152 10.80 2.10 3.92
N LEU A 153 9.76 2.93 3.82
CA LEU A 153 8.66 2.81 2.85
C LEU A 153 8.57 3.99 1.89
N THR A 154 9.14 5.16 2.20
CA THR A 154 9.06 6.37 1.35
C THR A 154 9.63 6.17 -0.05
N ALA A 155 10.54 5.21 -0.25
CA ALA A 155 10.99 4.82 -1.59
C ALA A 155 9.84 4.28 -2.49
N ALA A 156 8.79 3.70 -1.91
CA ALA A 156 7.65 3.15 -2.66
C ALA A 156 6.74 4.23 -3.27
N ASN A 157 6.84 5.47 -2.79
CA ASN A 157 6.09 6.60 -3.34
C ASN A 157 7.00 7.75 -3.76
N TYR A 158 8.31 7.50 -3.94
CA TYR A 158 9.30 8.49 -4.36
C TYR A 158 9.45 9.69 -3.40
N GLY A 159 9.16 9.51 -2.10
CA GLY A 159 9.18 10.59 -1.11
C GLY A 159 8.04 11.58 -1.27
N MET A 160 6.99 11.23 -2.00
CA MET A 160 5.78 12.04 -2.10
C MET A 160 5.01 12.02 -0.77
N LYS A 161 4.10 12.99 -0.61
CA LYS A 161 3.31 13.15 0.61
C LYS A 161 2.55 11.86 0.96
N ILE A 162 2.70 11.39 2.19
CA ILE A 162 1.89 10.30 2.76
C ILE A 162 0.46 10.78 3.04
N ASN A 163 -0.44 9.88 3.40
CA ASN A 163 -1.87 10.17 3.64
C ASN A 163 -2.52 10.88 2.44
N THR A 164 -2.13 10.49 1.23
CA THR A 164 -2.54 11.12 -0.02
C THR A 164 -2.85 10.04 -1.06
N ASN A 165 -3.90 10.25 -1.83
CA ASN A 165 -4.22 9.43 -2.99
C ASN A 165 -3.23 9.73 -4.13
N LEU A 166 -2.35 8.77 -4.40
CA LEU A 166 -1.33 8.82 -5.44
C LEU A 166 -1.66 7.88 -6.62
N CYS A 167 -2.91 7.46 -6.74
CA CYS A 167 -3.37 6.47 -7.72
C CYS A 167 -3.08 6.87 -9.16
N LYS A 168 -3.11 8.16 -9.52
CA LYS A 168 -2.78 8.60 -10.88
C LYS A 168 -1.27 8.61 -11.08
N ASN A 169 -0.76 7.82 -12.04
CA ASN A 169 0.67 7.77 -12.33
C ASN A 169 1.18 9.14 -12.76
N ARG A 170 2.42 9.46 -12.37
CA ARG A 170 3.09 10.68 -12.81
C ARG A 170 4.02 10.38 -13.96
N PHE A 171 4.09 11.29 -14.92
CA PHE A 171 5.06 11.23 -16.01
C PHE A 171 6.05 12.37 -15.81
N ILE A 172 7.33 12.03 -15.64
CA ILE A 172 8.41 13.00 -15.49
C ILE A 172 9.25 12.99 -16.75
N PHE A 173 9.73 14.17 -17.14
CA PHE A 173 10.64 14.33 -18.26
C PHE A 173 12.05 14.59 -17.73
N CYS A 174 13.00 13.72 -18.05
CA CYS A 174 14.40 13.83 -17.63
C CYS A 174 15.30 13.31 -18.75
N ASN A 175 16.38 14.04 -19.07
CA ASN A 175 17.37 13.63 -20.07
C ASN A 175 16.77 13.19 -21.41
N ASN A 176 15.81 13.95 -21.94
CA ASN A 176 15.06 13.63 -23.17
C ASN A 176 14.27 12.32 -23.14
N GLN A 177 13.95 11.81 -21.95
CA GLN A 177 13.15 10.61 -21.76
C GLN A 177 11.93 10.94 -20.89
N THR A 178 10.79 10.36 -21.23
CA THR A 178 9.59 10.40 -20.39
C THR A 178 9.52 9.12 -19.59
N ILE A 179 9.47 9.24 -18.26
CA ILE A 179 9.44 8.11 -17.34
C ILE A 179 8.12 8.14 -16.57
N MET A 180 7.42 7.01 -16.57
CA MET A 180 6.22 6.82 -15.75
C MET A 180 6.61 6.38 -14.33
N LEU A 181 6.02 7.03 -13.34
CA LEU A 181 6.18 6.73 -11.92
C LEU A 181 4.89 6.11 -11.37
N GLN A 182 5.02 4.94 -10.77
CA GLN A 182 3.94 4.22 -10.09
C GLN A 182 4.13 4.38 -8.58
N ALA A 183 3.47 5.39 -7.99
CA ALA A 183 3.63 5.75 -6.59
C ALA A 183 2.58 5.06 -5.72
N VAL A 184 3.00 4.37 -4.65
CA VAL A 184 2.08 3.77 -3.68
C VAL A 184 1.39 4.86 -2.85
N SER A 185 0.10 4.72 -2.60
CA SER A 185 -0.61 5.57 -1.63
C SER A 185 -0.39 5.01 -0.23
N ILE A 186 0.58 5.57 0.49
CA ILE A 186 0.94 5.17 1.86
C ILE A 186 0.10 5.97 2.84
N TYR A 187 -0.68 5.29 3.68
CA TYR A 187 -1.47 5.88 4.75
C TYR A 187 -0.99 5.37 6.10
N THR A 188 -0.90 6.25 7.09
CA THR A 188 -0.54 5.90 8.47
C THR A 188 -1.48 6.55 9.45
N GLN A 189 -1.83 5.85 10.53
CA GLN A 189 -2.38 6.49 11.72
C GLN A 189 -1.25 7.14 12.49
N GLY A 190 -1.19 8.46 12.39
CA GLY A 190 -0.03 9.25 12.81
C GLY A 190 0.21 9.30 14.32
N ASP A 191 -0.81 8.95 15.10
CA ASP A 191 -0.84 8.83 16.56
C ASP A 191 -0.57 7.40 17.05
N GLY A 192 -0.35 6.45 16.13
CA GLY A 192 -0.10 5.05 16.44
C GLY A 192 -1.34 4.26 16.86
N GLU A 193 -2.53 4.86 16.78
CA GLU A 193 -3.80 4.17 17.04
C GLU A 193 -4.19 3.23 15.89
N HIS A 194 -5.19 2.38 16.15
CA HIS A 194 -5.70 1.45 15.17
C HIS A 194 -6.56 2.14 14.11
N TRP A 195 -6.52 1.62 12.88
CA TRP A 195 -7.40 2.08 11.82
C TRP A 195 -8.87 1.77 12.13
N ARG A 196 -9.76 2.73 11.85
CA ARG A 196 -11.20 2.48 11.84
C ARG A 196 -11.63 1.97 10.47
N ASP A 197 -12.47 0.94 10.45
CA ASP A 197 -12.93 0.31 9.20
C ASP A 197 -13.55 1.30 8.21
N ASN A 198 -14.34 2.26 8.71
CA ASN A 198 -14.97 3.29 7.88
C ASN A 198 -13.96 4.24 7.22
N GLU A 199 -12.85 4.56 7.88
CA GLU A 199 -11.78 5.38 7.31
C GLU A 199 -11.05 4.63 6.20
N MET A 200 -10.68 3.36 6.45
CA MET A 200 -10.04 2.51 5.46
C MET A 200 -10.93 2.36 4.22
N VAL A 201 -12.22 2.08 4.42
CA VAL A 201 -13.20 1.96 3.32
C VAL A 201 -13.32 3.28 2.54
N ALA A 202 -13.35 4.43 3.22
CA ALA A 202 -13.42 5.72 2.56
C ALA A 202 -12.20 5.98 1.66
N ILE A 203 -11.00 5.67 2.15
CA ILE A 203 -9.74 5.78 1.38
C ILE A 203 -9.73 4.81 0.19
N MET A 204 -10.12 3.56 0.40
CA MET A 204 -10.23 2.56 -0.67
C MET A 204 -11.21 3.00 -1.75
N LEU A 205 -12.35 3.58 -1.37
CA LEU A 205 -13.34 4.10 -2.31
C LEU A 205 -12.83 5.33 -3.09
N ASP A 206 -12.08 6.23 -2.46
CA ASP A 206 -11.47 7.37 -3.14
C ASP A 206 -10.47 6.94 -4.22
N ILE A 207 -9.63 5.96 -3.89
CA ILE A 207 -8.68 5.37 -4.83
C ILE A 207 -9.40 4.60 -5.93
N ALA A 208 -10.44 3.82 -5.61
CA ALA A 208 -11.26 3.12 -6.59
C ALA A 208 -11.90 4.09 -7.61
N LYS A 209 -12.44 5.22 -7.13
CA LYS A 209 -13.02 6.25 -7.99
C LYS A 209 -11.97 6.83 -8.93
N THR A 210 -10.76 7.09 -8.43
CA THR A 210 -9.65 7.58 -9.25
C THR A 210 -9.27 6.56 -10.32
N SER A 211 -9.15 5.27 -9.98
CA SER A 211 -8.93 4.20 -10.96
C SER A 211 -9.99 4.17 -12.06
N LEU A 212 -11.27 4.24 -11.69
CA LEU A 212 -12.38 4.24 -12.64
C LEU A 212 -12.36 5.47 -13.56
N GLN A 213 -11.98 6.64 -13.04
CA GLN A 213 -11.77 7.83 -13.86
C GLN A 213 -10.65 7.62 -14.88
N MET A 214 -9.52 7.05 -14.48
CA MET A 214 -8.38 6.76 -15.37
C MET A 214 -8.73 5.70 -16.43
N LEU A 215 -9.63 4.77 -16.12
CA LEU A 215 -10.15 3.75 -17.02
C LEU A 215 -11.34 4.23 -17.88
N GLY A 216 -11.78 5.49 -17.75
CA GLY A 216 -13.04 5.96 -18.33
C GLY A 216 -13.20 5.72 -19.83
N LYS A 217 -12.11 5.80 -20.61
CA LYS A 217 -12.10 5.51 -22.06
C LYS A 217 -12.44 4.05 -22.40
N ASP A 218 -12.09 3.12 -21.51
CA ASP A 218 -12.26 1.68 -21.69
C ASP A 218 -13.56 1.18 -21.03
N LEU A 219 -14.31 2.07 -20.38
CA LEU A 219 -15.57 1.80 -19.68
C LEU A 219 -16.76 2.55 -20.29
N PHE A 220 -16.52 3.35 -21.33
CA PHE A 220 -17.49 4.29 -21.88
C PHE A 220 -18.70 3.60 -22.51
N LYS A 221 -18.51 2.47 -23.20
CA LYS A 221 -19.63 1.72 -23.82
C LYS A 221 -20.57 1.20 -22.73
N GLN A 222 -20.03 0.61 -21.67
CA GLN A 222 -20.84 0.13 -20.54
C GLN A 222 -21.61 1.24 -19.79
N LEU A 223 -21.13 2.49 -19.88
CA LEU A 223 -21.82 3.67 -19.35
C LEU A 223 -22.94 4.18 -20.27
N THR A 224 -22.71 4.18 -21.59
CA THR A 224 -23.61 4.79 -22.58
C THR A 224 -24.72 3.87 -23.07
N TYR A 225 -24.44 2.59 -23.33
CA TYR A 225 -25.46 1.61 -23.76
C TYR A 225 -26.45 1.22 -22.65
N LYS A 226 -26.32 1.81 -21.46
CA LYS A 226 -27.29 1.68 -20.37
C LYS A 226 -28.38 2.77 -20.41
N ASN A 227 -28.17 3.84 -21.18
CA ASN A 227 -29.10 4.98 -21.28
C ASN A 227 -29.97 4.93 -22.56
N GLN A 228 -30.00 3.76 -23.23
CA GLN A 228 -30.99 3.39 -24.25
C GLN A 228 -31.79 2.21 -23.70
#